data_AF-A0A3D9AZX1-F1
#
_entry.id   AF-A0A3D9AZX1-F1
#
_cell.length_a   1.000
_cell.length_b   1.000
_cell.length_c   1.000
_cell.angle_alpha   90.00
_cell.angle_beta   90.00
_cell.angle_gamma   90.00
#
_symmetry.space_group_name_H-M   'P 1'
#
loop_
_entity.id
_entity.type
_entity.pdbx_description
1 polymer ?
#
loop_
_entity_poly.entity_id
_entity_poly.type
_entity_poly.pdbx_seq_one_letter_code
_entity_poly.pdbx_strand_id
1 'polypeptide(L)'
;MKKVLFIDRDGTLILEPPIDFQVDSLEKLEFYPGVFQNLSRIARELDFELVMVTNQDGLGTESFPYEDFIKPQEKMLKAFENEGIVFSDILIDRSFESENLPTRKPGTGMLGKYIYGDYDLENSFVIGDRLTDIQLAKNLGAKSILINKVQNDEADLTTESWSEIAQFLTNIPRKAKVSRRTNETEIEVEVNLDGSGASEISTGLHFFDHMLEQISKHGNLDLKINVKGDLQVDEHHTIEDTGIVLGEAVLKALGKKKGIERYGFLLPMDDCLAQVAIDFGGRPWLMWEADFKREKIGDVPTEMFYHFFKSFTDSSKCNLNIKVEGDNEHHKIESVFKAFAKAVKMAVKQTDKNFNLPSTKGSL
;
A
#
# COMPACT_ATOMS: atom_id res chain seq x y z
N MET A 1 3.77 -5.90 -11.74
CA MET A 1 2.84 -4.85 -12.19
C MET A 1 2.89 -3.65 -11.25
N LYS A 2 3.25 -2.47 -11.76
CA LYS A 2 3.16 -1.18 -11.03
C LYS A 2 1.86 -0.46 -11.37
N LYS A 3 1.29 0.30 -10.44
CA LYS A 3 0.18 1.23 -10.74
C LYS A 3 0.71 2.59 -11.19
N VAL A 4 -0.01 3.26 -12.08
CA VAL A 4 0.34 4.57 -12.64
C VAL A 4 -0.75 5.58 -12.29
N LEU A 5 -0.33 6.82 -12.05
CA LEU A 5 -1.21 7.97 -12.00
C LEU A 5 -0.84 8.86 -13.19
N PHE A 6 -1.64 8.78 -14.26
CA PHE A 6 -1.53 9.67 -15.41
C PHE A 6 -2.26 10.96 -15.05
N ILE A 7 -1.60 12.10 -15.20
CA ILE A 7 -2.14 13.40 -14.75
C ILE A 7 -2.01 14.40 -15.90
N ASP A 8 -3.10 15.07 -16.27
CA ASP A 8 -2.99 16.22 -17.16
C ASP A 8 -2.28 17.40 -16.48
N ARG A 9 -1.68 18.26 -17.29
CA ARG A 9 -1.02 19.48 -16.87
C ARG A 9 -2.07 20.58 -16.63
N ASP A 10 -2.63 21.07 -17.72
CA ASP A 10 -3.60 22.16 -17.74
C ASP A 10 -4.95 21.70 -17.18
N GLY A 11 -5.70 22.62 -16.59
CA GLY A 11 -6.95 22.34 -15.87
C GLY A 11 -6.82 21.49 -14.60
N THR A 12 -5.67 20.84 -14.36
CA THR A 12 -5.51 19.74 -13.40
C THR A 12 -4.36 19.96 -12.40
N LEU A 13 -3.13 20.15 -12.86
CA LEU A 13 -2.00 20.53 -12.01
C LEU A 13 -1.88 22.05 -11.88
N ILE A 14 -2.22 22.75 -12.96
CA ILE A 14 -2.23 24.21 -13.09
C ILE A 14 -3.57 24.66 -13.67
N LEU A 15 -3.96 25.91 -13.43
CA LEU A 15 -5.18 26.48 -14.00
C LEU A 15 -4.95 26.84 -15.47
N GLU A 16 -5.86 26.43 -16.34
CA GLU A 16 -5.80 26.76 -17.76
C GLU A 16 -6.25 28.23 -18.00
N PRO A 17 -5.49 29.05 -18.75
CA PRO A 17 -5.86 30.43 -19.04
C PRO A 17 -7.15 30.53 -19.89
N PRO A 18 -8.17 31.30 -19.48
CA PRO A 18 -9.50 31.27 -20.10
C PRO A 18 -9.62 32.00 -21.46
N ILE A 19 -8.50 32.45 -22.04
CA ILE A 19 -8.48 33.29 -23.26
C ILE A 19 -7.86 32.52 -24.43
N ASP A 20 -6.63 32.04 -24.24
CA ASP A 20 -5.83 31.36 -25.26
C ASP A 20 -5.51 29.90 -24.91
N PHE A 21 -5.89 29.45 -23.71
CA PHE A 21 -5.64 28.11 -23.19
C PHE A 21 -4.15 27.71 -23.16
N GLN A 22 -3.24 28.71 -23.17
CA GLN A 22 -1.79 28.49 -23.26
C GLN A 22 -1.05 29.16 -22.10
N VAL A 23 -0.41 28.34 -21.26
CA VAL A 23 0.55 28.80 -20.24
C VAL A 23 1.94 28.93 -20.88
N ASP A 24 2.16 30.10 -21.50
CA ASP A 24 3.34 30.52 -22.28
C ASP A 24 4.29 31.48 -21.51
N SER A 25 3.97 31.75 -20.25
CA SER A 25 4.60 32.79 -19.44
C SER A 25 4.47 32.46 -17.95
N LEU A 26 5.35 33.03 -17.12
CA LEU A 26 5.33 32.80 -15.68
C LEU A 26 4.16 33.51 -15.00
N GLU A 27 3.69 34.59 -15.59
CA GLU A 27 2.54 35.39 -15.16
C GLU A 27 1.21 34.65 -15.35
N LYS A 28 1.13 33.70 -16.29
CA LYS A 28 -0.01 32.80 -16.48
C LYS A 28 0.08 31.52 -15.64
N LEU A 29 1.22 31.22 -15.03
CA LEU A 29 1.43 29.98 -14.27
C LEU A 29 0.80 30.07 -12.88
N GLU A 30 -0.47 29.68 -12.78
CA GLU A 30 -1.19 29.54 -11.51
C GLU A 30 -1.43 28.06 -11.19
N PHE A 31 -1.14 27.63 -9.96
CA PHE A 31 -1.27 26.21 -9.57
C PHE A 31 -2.69 25.87 -9.15
N TYR A 32 -3.15 24.65 -9.44
CA TYR A 32 -4.49 24.25 -9.02
C TYR A 32 -4.59 24.24 -7.47
N PRO A 33 -5.63 24.87 -6.87
CA PRO A 33 -5.78 24.94 -5.41
C PRO A 33 -5.61 23.59 -4.69
N GLY A 34 -4.67 23.55 -3.73
CA GLY A 34 -4.42 22.36 -2.91
C GLY A 34 -3.62 21.24 -3.58
N VAL A 35 -3.16 21.39 -4.84
CA VAL A 35 -2.43 20.34 -5.57
C VAL A 35 -1.19 19.86 -4.82
N PHE A 36 -0.32 20.76 -4.34
CA PHE A 36 0.94 20.41 -3.68
C PHE A 36 0.76 19.51 -2.46
N GLN A 37 -0.09 19.94 -1.51
CA GLN A 37 -0.33 19.21 -0.26
C GLN A 37 -0.86 17.79 -0.52
N ASN A 38 -1.78 17.67 -1.48
CA ASN A 38 -2.49 16.42 -1.75
C ASN A 38 -1.71 15.48 -2.66
N LEU A 39 -1.07 15.98 -3.71
CA LEU A 39 -0.23 15.18 -4.59
C LEU A 39 1.08 14.75 -3.90
N SER A 40 1.65 15.58 -3.00
CA SER A 40 2.80 15.17 -2.16
C SER A 40 2.38 14.07 -1.17
N ARG A 41 1.18 14.18 -0.58
CA ARG A 41 0.59 13.12 0.24
C ARG A 41 0.43 11.82 -0.56
N ILE A 42 -0.15 11.86 -1.76
CA ILE A 42 -0.30 10.71 -2.67
C ILE A 42 1.07 10.08 -2.97
N ALA A 43 2.06 10.88 -3.39
CA ALA A 43 3.41 10.40 -3.73
C ALA A 43 4.11 9.70 -2.54
N ARG A 44 3.91 10.24 -1.32
CA ARG A 44 4.50 9.73 -0.08
C ARG A 44 3.81 8.49 0.46
N GLU A 45 2.48 8.46 0.47
CA GLU A 45 1.68 7.43 1.15
C GLU A 45 1.29 6.28 0.22
N LEU A 46 1.00 6.58 -1.05
CA LEU A 46 0.53 5.61 -2.03
C LEU A 46 1.66 5.12 -2.95
N ASP A 47 1.36 4.07 -3.70
CA ASP A 47 2.32 3.42 -4.58
C ASP A 47 1.93 3.54 -6.06
N PHE A 48 1.89 4.79 -6.53
CA PHE A 48 1.72 5.15 -7.93
C PHE A 48 3.05 5.64 -8.52
N GLU A 49 3.31 5.27 -9.76
CA GLU A 49 4.26 5.93 -10.64
C GLU A 49 3.57 7.16 -11.24
N LEU A 50 4.12 8.36 -11.04
CA LEU A 50 3.51 9.61 -11.54
C LEU A 50 3.96 9.88 -12.97
N VAL A 51 3.01 10.10 -13.87
CA VAL A 51 3.25 10.36 -15.30
C VAL A 51 2.41 11.55 -15.73
N MET A 52 3.03 12.56 -16.33
CA MET A 52 2.31 13.70 -16.89
C MET A 52 1.93 13.40 -18.34
N VAL A 53 0.67 13.62 -18.73
CA VAL A 53 0.19 13.39 -20.11
C VAL A 53 -0.67 14.56 -20.56
N THR A 54 -0.16 15.36 -21.50
CA THR A 54 -0.81 16.60 -21.93
C THR A 54 -0.79 16.79 -23.45
N ASN A 55 -1.81 17.49 -23.95
CA ASN A 55 -1.91 17.95 -25.33
C ASN A 55 -1.54 19.44 -25.34
N GLN A 56 -0.59 19.86 -26.19
CA GLN A 56 -0.13 21.25 -26.27
C GLN A 56 -0.23 21.72 -27.73
N ASP A 57 -1.41 22.21 -28.11
CA ASP A 57 -1.79 22.54 -29.49
C ASP A 57 -0.80 23.51 -30.14
N GLY A 58 -0.12 23.03 -31.20
CA GLY A 58 0.83 23.83 -31.96
C GLY A 58 2.17 24.08 -31.26
N LEU A 59 2.54 23.31 -30.22
CA LEU A 59 3.81 23.50 -29.51
C LEU A 59 5.03 23.36 -30.43
N GLY A 60 5.76 24.47 -30.61
CA GLY A 60 6.89 24.59 -31.53
C GLY A 60 6.56 25.28 -32.87
N THR A 61 5.33 25.74 -33.06
CA THR A 61 4.93 26.62 -34.18
C THR A 61 5.24 28.09 -33.87
N GLU A 62 5.13 28.98 -34.86
CA GLU A 62 5.24 30.44 -34.65
C GLU A 62 4.16 30.98 -33.69
N SER A 63 2.99 30.34 -33.65
CA SER A 63 1.87 30.71 -32.75
C SER A 63 2.03 30.21 -31.32
N PHE A 64 2.87 29.20 -31.08
CA PHE A 64 3.20 28.74 -29.72
C PHE A 64 4.66 28.24 -29.65
N PRO A 65 5.64 29.16 -29.53
CA PRO A 65 7.05 28.80 -29.53
C PRO A 65 7.44 27.91 -28.34
N TYR A 66 8.33 26.95 -28.59
CA TYR A 66 8.81 26.03 -27.53
C TYR A 66 9.47 26.77 -26.36
N GLU A 67 10.18 27.86 -26.64
CA GLU A 67 10.82 28.71 -25.63
C GLU A 67 9.83 29.35 -24.66
N ASP A 68 8.57 29.54 -25.05
CA ASP A 68 7.57 30.20 -24.22
C ASP A 68 6.79 29.17 -23.40
N PHE A 69 6.58 27.96 -23.93
CA PHE A 69 6.10 26.81 -23.14
C PHE A 69 7.13 26.31 -22.09
N ILE A 70 8.42 26.23 -22.44
CA ILE A 70 9.39 25.50 -21.61
C ILE A 70 9.70 26.21 -20.29
N LYS A 71 9.72 27.55 -20.27
CA LYS A 71 9.99 28.36 -19.06
C LYS A 71 8.98 28.10 -17.92
N PRO A 72 7.65 28.23 -18.12
CA PRO A 72 6.68 27.87 -17.10
C PRO A 72 6.63 26.36 -16.84
N GLN A 73 6.84 25.51 -17.85
CA GLN A 73 6.90 24.05 -17.66
C GLN A 73 8.01 23.65 -16.67
N GLU A 74 9.25 24.13 -16.87
CA GLU A 74 10.37 23.86 -15.96
C GLU A 74 10.13 24.45 -14.57
N LYS A 75 9.57 25.66 -14.48
CA LYS A 75 9.24 26.31 -13.20
C LYS A 75 8.20 25.52 -12.40
N MET A 76 7.16 25.03 -13.08
CA MET A 76 6.12 24.17 -12.53
C MET A 76 6.71 22.85 -12.01
N LEU A 77 7.50 22.15 -12.83
CA LEU A 77 8.17 20.91 -12.45
C LEU A 77 9.10 21.11 -11.24
N LYS A 78 9.86 22.21 -11.21
CA LYS A 78 10.74 22.53 -10.07
C LYS A 78 9.96 22.80 -8.78
N ALA A 79 8.78 23.42 -8.87
CA ALA A 79 7.92 23.62 -7.70
C ALA A 79 7.40 22.29 -7.15
N PHE A 80 6.95 21.37 -8.03
CA PHE A 80 6.53 20.02 -7.63
C PHE A 80 7.68 19.20 -7.02
N GLU A 81 8.87 19.25 -7.63
CA GLU A 81 10.06 18.53 -7.12
C GLU A 81 10.43 18.98 -5.70
N ASN A 82 10.35 20.28 -5.40
CA ASN A 82 10.62 20.82 -4.06
C ASN A 82 9.66 20.27 -2.98
N GLU A 83 8.43 19.91 -3.35
CA GLU A 83 7.44 19.27 -2.48
C GLU A 83 7.53 17.73 -2.48
N GLY A 84 8.57 17.17 -3.09
CA GLY A 84 8.81 15.73 -3.20
C GLY A 84 7.97 15.01 -4.26
N ILE A 85 7.35 15.76 -5.19
CA ILE A 85 6.53 15.24 -6.28
C ILE A 85 7.41 15.16 -7.53
N VAL A 86 7.77 13.95 -7.96
CA VAL A 86 8.61 13.72 -9.13
C VAL A 86 7.84 12.90 -10.16
N PHE A 87 7.67 13.46 -11.36
CA PHE A 87 7.13 12.75 -12.51
C PHE A 87 8.22 11.86 -13.11
N SER A 88 7.91 10.58 -13.26
CA SER A 88 8.82 9.57 -13.83
C SER A 88 8.89 9.62 -15.36
N ASP A 89 7.90 10.25 -15.99
CA ASP A 89 7.76 10.40 -17.43
C ASP A 89 6.83 11.60 -17.71
N ILE A 90 7.06 12.29 -18.83
CA ILE A 90 6.34 13.50 -19.23
C ILE A 90 6.07 13.41 -20.73
N LEU A 91 4.82 13.12 -21.07
CA LEU A 91 4.37 12.85 -22.44
C LEU A 91 3.57 14.06 -22.94
N ILE A 92 4.10 14.72 -23.97
CA ILE A 92 3.55 15.96 -24.52
C ILE A 92 3.28 15.75 -26.01
N ASP A 93 2.01 15.68 -26.39
CA ASP A 93 1.61 15.76 -27.78
C ASP A 93 1.59 17.23 -28.21
N ARG A 94 2.03 17.51 -29.45
CA ARG A 94 2.20 18.87 -29.99
C ARG A 94 1.25 19.20 -31.14
N SER A 95 0.48 18.21 -31.60
CA SER A 95 -0.38 18.33 -32.76
C SER A 95 -1.65 19.11 -32.44
N PHE A 96 -2.23 19.74 -33.45
CA PHE A 96 -3.56 20.31 -33.36
C PHE A 96 -4.62 19.19 -33.37
N GLU A 97 -5.77 19.43 -32.73
CA GLU A 97 -6.89 18.50 -32.73
C GLU A 97 -7.32 18.04 -34.14
N SER A 98 -7.27 18.94 -35.12
CA SER A 98 -7.61 18.67 -36.52
C SER A 98 -6.71 17.64 -37.21
N GLU A 99 -5.49 17.41 -36.70
CA GLU A 99 -4.55 16.43 -37.27
C GLU A 99 -4.89 14.99 -36.89
N ASN A 100 -5.74 14.77 -35.88
CA ASN A 100 -6.25 13.46 -35.46
C ASN A 100 -5.15 12.39 -35.23
N LEU A 101 -3.97 12.81 -34.72
CA LEU A 101 -2.86 11.88 -34.50
C LEU A 101 -3.14 10.90 -33.35
N PRO A 102 -2.71 9.63 -33.45
CA PRO A 102 -2.95 8.63 -32.41
C PRO A 102 -2.17 8.90 -31.12
N THR A 103 -1.19 9.81 -31.13
CA THR A 103 -0.40 10.26 -29.98
C THR A 103 -1.14 11.26 -29.09
N ARG A 104 -2.07 12.03 -29.66
CA ARG A 104 -2.86 13.06 -28.96
C ARG A 104 -3.97 12.39 -28.14
N LYS A 105 -4.16 12.81 -26.87
CA LYS A 105 -5.29 12.33 -26.04
C LYS A 105 -6.62 12.62 -26.75
N PRO A 106 -7.59 11.68 -26.81
CA PRO A 106 -7.67 10.43 -26.04
C PRO A 106 -6.90 9.23 -26.64
N GLY A 107 -6.17 9.41 -27.73
CA GLY A 107 -5.28 8.40 -28.31
C GLY A 107 -4.15 8.01 -27.36
N THR A 108 -3.67 6.77 -27.52
CA THR A 108 -2.71 6.12 -26.61
C THR A 108 -1.31 5.97 -27.19
N GLY A 109 -1.01 6.61 -28.33
CA GLY A 109 0.24 6.41 -29.09
C GLY A 109 1.53 6.73 -28.33
N MET A 110 1.51 7.68 -27.40
CA MET A 110 2.65 7.97 -26.52
C MET A 110 2.81 6.98 -25.36
N LEU A 111 1.78 6.18 -25.06
CA LEU A 111 1.63 5.41 -23.82
C LEU A 111 1.96 3.91 -23.99
N GLY A 112 2.49 3.49 -25.15
CA GLY A 112 2.81 2.09 -25.45
C GLY A 112 3.72 1.41 -24.41
N LYS A 113 4.63 2.16 -23.78
CA LYS A 113 5.47 1.70 -22.65
C LYS A 113 4.65 1.13 -21.49
N TYR A 114 3.48 1.72 -21.22
CA TYR A 114 2.59 1.34 -20.12
C TYR A 114 1.62 0.23 -20.51
N ILE A 115 1.14 0.25 -21.77
CA ILE A 115 0.22 -0.77 -22.32
C ILE A 115 0.92 -2.13 -22.49
N TYR A 116 2.17 -2.13 -22.97
CA TYR A 116 2.93 -3.36 -23.26
C TYR A 116 3.97 -3.70 -22.17
N GLY A 117 3.98 -2.95 -21.07
CA GLY A 117 4.89 -3.14 -19.94
C GLY A 117 4.24 -3.84 -18.74
N ASP A 118 5.02 -4.07 -17.67
CA ASP A 118 4.54 -4.66 -16.42
C ASP A 118 3.81 -3.62 -15.54
N TYR A 119 2.64 -3.15 -16.00
CA TYR A 119 1.80 -2.17 -15.31
C TYR A 119 0.39 -2.72 -15.03
N ASP A 120 -0.17 -2.34 -13.88
CA ASP A 120 -1.51 -2.66 -13.39
C ASP A 120 -2.45 -1.53 -13.83
N LEU A 121 -2.87 -1.54 -15.09
CA LEU A 121 -3.70 -0.47 -15.65
C LEU A 121 -5.11 -0.47 -15.04
N GLU A 122 -5.69 -1.63 -14.72
CA GLU A 122 -7.00 -1.77 -14.06
C GLU A 122 -7.06 -1.02 -12.72
N ASN A 123 -5.94 -0.91 -12.00
CA ASN A 123 -5.82 -0.13 -10.76
C ASN A 123 -4.98 1.15 -10.91
N SER A 124 -4.72 1.56 -12.15
CA SER A 124 -4.17 2.87 -12.50
C SER A 124 -5.30 3.88 -12.76
N PHE A 125 -4.98 5.16 -12.70
CA PHE A 125 -5.95 6.24 -12.89
C PHE A 125 -5.42 7.29 -13.87
N VAL A 126 -6.32 7.88 -14.65
CA VAL A 126 -6.11 9.15 -15.35
C VAL A 126 -6.85 10.25 -14.58
N ILE A 127 -6.15 11.34 -14.25
CA ILE A 127 -6.73 12.56 -13.70
C ILE A 127 -6.65 13.64 -14.78
N GLY A 128 -7.79 14.26 -15.12
CA GLY A 128 -7.89 15.36 -16.08
C GLY A 128 -9.19 16.13 -15.91
N ASP A 129 -9.32 17.31 -16.51
CA ASP A 129 -10.52 18.16 -16.43
C ASP A 129 -11.50 17.96 -17.61
N ARG A 130 -11.07 17.23 -18.65
CA ARG A 130 -11.79 17.08 -19.93
C ARG A 130 -12.30 15.67 -20.18
N LEU A 131 -13.31 15.57 -21.05
CA LEU A 131 -13.85 14.28 -21.54
C LEU A 131 -12.80 13.43 -22.28
N THR A 132 -11.78 14.07 -22.84
CA THR A 132 -10.63 13.40 -23.48
C THR A 132 -9.83 12.54 -22.51
N ASP A 133 -9.83 12.87 -21.21
CA ASP A 133 -9.07 12.16 -20.18
C ASP A 133 -9.83 10.95 -19.64
N ILE A 134 -11.16 11.06 -19.52
CA ILE A 134 -12.04 9.90 -19.31
C ILE A 134 -11.90 8.91 -20.47
N GLN A 135 -11.98 9.40 -21.72
CA GLN A 135 -11.85 8.53 -22.89
C GLN A 135 -10.43 7.97 -23.04
N LEU A 136 -9.39 8.68 -22.59
CA LEU A 136 -8.03 8.13 -22.49
C LEU A 136 -7.97 6.97 -21.48
N ALA A 137 -8.54 7.14 -20.28
CA ALA A 137 -8.56 6.09 -19.26
C ALA A 137 -9.23 4.81 -19.80
N LYS A 138 -10.40 4.97 -20.42
CA LYS A 138 -11.15 3.91 -21.09
C LYS A 138 -10.34 3.21 -22.19
N ASN A 139 -9.56 3.98 -22.98
CA ASN A 139 -8.67 3.43 -24.01
C ASN A 139 -7.43 2.69 -23.42
N LEU A 140 -7.02 3.00 -22.20
CA LEU A 140 -5.97 2.31 -21.45
C LEU A 140 -6.48 1.10 -20.65
N GLY A 141 -7.79 0.95 -20.45
CA GLY A 141 -8.34 0.03 -19.45
C GLY A 141 -8.08 0.49 -18.01
N ALA A 142 -7.89 1.79 -17.80
CA ALA A 142 -7.67 2.44 -16.52
C ALA A 142 -8.93 3.19 -16.02
N LYS A 143 -8.92 3.55 -14.75
CA LYS A 143 -9.97 4.33 -14.09
C LYS A 143 -9.78 5.82 -14.34
N SER A 144 -10.83 6.63 -14.18
CA SER A 144 -10.78 8.07 -14.44
C SER A 144 -11.29 8.93 -13.28
N ILE A 145 -10.61 10.05 -13.06
CA ILE A 145 -10.99 11.09 -12.11
C ILE A 145 -11.11 12.40 -12.90
N LEU A 146 -12.34 12.89 -13.01
CA LEU A 146 -12.65 14.13 -13.72
C LEU A 146 -12.58 15.32 -12.74
N ILE A 147 -11.72 16.29 -13.04
CA ILE A 147 -11.69 17.57 -12.32
C ILE A 147 -12.73 18.51 -12.94
N ASN A 148 -13.97 18.44 -12.45
CA ASN A 148 -15.07 19.25 -12.97
C ASN A 148 -16.19 19.44 -11.93
N LYS A 149 -16.98 20.48 -12.16
CA LYS A 149 -18.19 20.80 -11.39
C LYS A 149 -19.42 20.01 -11.82
N VAL A 150 -19.48 19.64 -13.10
CA VAL A 150 -20.60 18.89 -13.68
C VAL A 150 -20.29 17.41 -13.55
N GLN A 151 -21.09 16.70 -12.74
CA GLN A 151 -20.99 15.26 -12.56
C GLN A 151 -20.97 14.53 -13.91
N ASN A 152 -20.05 13.58 -14.07
CA ASN A 152 -20.02 12.67 -15.20
C ASN A 152 -20.06 11.21 -14.71
N ASP A 153 -21.06 10.45 -15.18
CA ASP A 153 -21.28 9.06 -14.77
C ASP A 153 -20.30 8.06 -15.46
N GLU A 154 -19.52 8.50 -16.45
CA GLU A 154 -18.42 7.72 -17.04
C GLU A 154 -17.12 7.79 -16.20
N ALA A 155 -17.04 8.66 -15.19
CA ALA A 155 -15.86 8.81 -14.33
C ALA A 155 -16.04 8.10 -12.96
N ASP A 156 -14.98 7.46 -12.46
CA ASP A 156 -14.96 6.83 -11.12
C ASP A 156 -15.07 7.87 -9.99
N LEU A 157 -14.64 9.11 -10.26
CA LEU A 157 -14.84 10.28 -9.41
C LEU A 157 -14.99 11.53 -10.28
N THR A 158 -15.93 12.42 -9.93
CA THR A 158 -15.97 13.82 -10.42
C THR A 158 -15.88 14.77 -9.23
N THR A 159 -14.98 15.75 -9.25
CA THR A 159 -14.79 16.72 -8.14
C THR A 159 -14.04 17.98 -8.61
N GLU A 160 -14.14 19.10 -7.87
CA GLU A 160 -13.29 20.29 -8.04
C GLU A 160 -12.13 20.33 -7.01
N SER A 161 -11.87 19.25 -6.26
CA SER A 161 -11.02 19.27 -5.06
C SER A 161 -9.92 18.21 -5.06
N TRP A 162 -8.66 18.64 -5.13
CA TRP A 162 -7.49 17.76 -4.91
C TRP A 162 -7.49 17.07 -3.54
N SER A 163 -8.18 17.63 -2.53
CA SER A 163 -8.36 16.96 -1.24
C SER A 163 -9.28 15.75 -1.33
N GLU A 164 -10.33 15.84 -2.14
CA GLU A 164 -11.25 14.73 -2.39
C GLU A 164 -10.59 13.66 -3.28
N ILE A 165 -9.81 14.06 -4.29
CA ILE A 165 -8.99 13.15 -5.10
C ILE A 165 -8.02 12.36 -4.21
N ALA A 166 -7.27 13.04 -3.34
CA ALA A 166 -6.36 12.36 -2.41
C ALA A 166 -7.11 11.47 -1.42
N GLN A 167 -8.23 11.93 -0.87
CA GLN A 167 -9.06 11.11 0.03
C GLN A 167 -9.55 9.84 -0.67
N PHE A 168 -10.14 9.97 -1.86
CA PHE A 168 -10.61 8.86 -2.70
C PHE A 168 -9.49 7.86 -2.97
N LEU A 169 -8.33 8.31 -3.48
CA LEU A 169 -7.19 7.44 -3.76
C LEU A 169 -6.61 6.78 -2.50
N THR A 170 -6.63 7.45 -1.34
CA THR A 170 -6.19 6.86 -0.05
C THR A 170 -7.21 5.92 0.58
N ASN A 171 -8.49 6.03 0.21
CA ASN A 171 -9.56 5.18 0.71
C ASN A 171 -9.75 3.90 -0.13
N ILE A 172 -9.01 3.73 -1.24
CA ILE A 172 -8.99 2.47 -1.99
C ILE A 172 -8.41 1.39 -1.07
N PRO A 173 -9.22 0.38 -0.66
CA PRO A 173 -8.79 -0.59 0.33
C PRO A 173 -7.65 -1.45 -0.21
N ARG A 174 -6.70 -1.80 0.66
CA ARG A 174 -5.57 -2.69 0.33
C ARG A 174 -6.06 -4.12 0.19
N LYS A 175 -6.62 -4.41 -0.98
CA LYS A 175 -7.13 -5.71 -1.38
C LYS A 175 -6.18 -6.44 -2.31
N ALA A 176 -6.19 -7.76 -2.24
CA ALA A 176 -5.56 -8.61 -3.23
C ALA A 176 -6.28 -9.94 -3.37
N LYS A 177 -6.34 -10.42 -4.61
CA LYS A 177 -6.76 -11.77 -4.97
C LYS A 177 -5.60 -12.55 -5.58
N VAL A 178 -5.46 -13.81 -5.18
CA VAL A 178 -4.47 -14.77 -5.66
C VAL A 178 -5.13 -16.14 -5.85
N SER A 179 -4.78 -16.83 -6.92
CA SER A 179 -5.25 -18.19 -7.21
C SER A 179 -4.05 -19.06 -7.59
N ARG A 180 -3.97 -20.28 -7.06
CA ARG A 180 -2.91 -21.26 -7.33
C ARG A 180 -3.52 -22.63 -7.59
N ARG A 181 -2.90 -23.41 -8.48
CA ARG A 181 -3.35 -24.75 -8.82
C ARG A 181 -2.18 -25.68 -9.10
N THR A 182 -2.19 -26.85 -8.48
CA THR A 182 -1.27 -27.97 -8.73
C THR A 182 -2.05 -29.20 -9.18
N ASN A 183 -1.45 -30.39 -9.08
CA ASN A 183 -2.17 -31.66 -9.21
C ASN A 183 -2.84 -32.10 -7.90
N GLU A 184 -2.42 -31.54 -6.75
CA GLU A 184 -2.98 -31.83 -5.42
C GLU A 184 -4.07 -30.82 -5.02
N THR A 185 -3.88 -29.52 -5.29
CA THR A 185 -4.79 -28.46 -4.82
C THR A 185 -5.23 -27.46 -5.91
N GLU A 186 -6.42 -26.88 -5.73
CA GLU A 186 -6.91 -25.68 -6.42
C GLU A 186 -7.41 -24.69 -5.36
N ILE A 187 -6.77 -23.52 -5.27
CA ILE A 187 -6.95 -22.56 -4.19
C ILE A 187 -7.19 -21.15 -4.75
N GLU A 188 -8.13 -20.44 -4.14
CA GLU A 188 -8.38 -19.02 -4.35
C GLU A 188 -8.49 -18.30 -3.00
N VAL A 189 -7.72 -17.22 -2.83
CA VAL A 189 -7.77 -16.34 -1.65
C VAL A 189 -7.94 -14.89 -2.08
N GLU A 190 -8.89 -14.19 -1.44
CA GLU A 190 -9.00 -12.73 -1.44
C GLU A 190 -8.81 -12.21 -0.01
N VAL A 191 -8.00 -11.17 0.14
CA VAL A 191 -7.71 -10.50 1.41
C VAL A 191 -8.00 -9.01 1.27
N ASN A 192 -8.68 -8.42 2.25
CA ASN A 192 -8.73 -6.98 2.50
C ASN A 192 -7.97 -6.65 3.79
N LEU A 193 -6.89 -5.88 3.70
CA LEU A 193 -6.12 -5.43 4.88
C LEU A 193 -6.73 -4.22 5.59
N ASP A 194 -7.73 -3.58 4.98
CA ASP A 194 -8.51 -2.46 5.52
C ASP A 194 -9.96 -2.93 5.72
N GLY A 195 -10.11 -4.06 6.40
CA GLY A 195 -11.37 -4.77 6.54
C GLY A 195 -12.13 -4.50 7.83
N SER A 196 -13.23 -5.23 7.96
CA SER A 196 -14.13 -5.25 9.13
C SER A 196 -13.98 -6.51 9.98
N GLY A 197 -13.21 -7.49 9.51
CA GLY A 197 -13.16 -8.83 10.09
C GLY A 197 -14.31 -9.71 9.62
N ALA A 198 -14.70 -9.61 8.34
CA ALA A 198 -15.67 -10.48 7.69
C ALA A 198 -14.98 -11.68 7.00
N SER A 199 -15.54 -12.87 7.10
CA SER A 199 -14.93 -14.10 6.57
C SER A 199 -15.91 -14.98 5.79
N GLU A 200 -15.45 -15.51 4.65
CA GLU A 200 -16.12 -16.56 3.86
C GLU A 200 -15.05 -17.62 3.53
N ILE A 201 -15.00 -18.69 4.35
CA ILE A 201 -13.86 -19.63 4.37
C ILE A 201 -14.39 -21.05 4.21
N SER A 202 -13.83 -21.77 3.24
CA SER A 202 -14.18 -23.15 2.90
C SER A 202 -12.92 -23.89 2.43
N THR A 203 -12.21 -24.50 3.37
CA THR A 203 -11.02 -25.33 3.10
C THR A 203 -11.33 -26.82 2.93
N GLY A 204 -12.53 -27.24 3.35
CA GLY A 204 -12.89 -28.65 3.53
C GLY A 204 -12.55 -29.20 4.93
N LEU A 205 -11.91 -28.40 5.79
CA LEU A 205 -11.45 -28.77 7.12
C LEU A 205 -12.03 -27.82 8.18
N HIS A 206 -13.17 -28.15 8.77
CA HIS A 206 -13.96 -27.24 9.63
C HIS A 206 -13.19 -26.60 10.80
N PHE A 207 -12.23 -27.31 11.41
CA PHE A 207 -11.41 -26.74 12.47
C PHE A 207 -10.40 -25.71 11.93
N PHE A 208 -9.84 -25.95 10.73
CA PHE A 208 -8.93 -25.03 10.08
C PHE A 208 -9.67 -23.78 9.58
N ASP A 209 -10.88 -23.94 9.04
CA ASP A 209 -11.80 -22.83 8.71
C ASP A 209 -11.96 -21.91 9.93
N HIS A 210 -12.30 -22.46 11.09
CA HIS A 210 -12.48 -21.73 12.34
C HIS A 210 -11.22 -20.99 12.83
N MET A 211 -10.01 -21.54 12.59
CA MET A 211 -8.75 -20.86 12.91
C MET A 211 -8.51 -19.66 11.99
N LEU A 212 -8.82 -19.78 10.70
CA LEU A 212 -8.67 -18.70 9.72
C LEU A 212 -9.69 -17.56 9.97
N GLU A 213 -10.90 -17.88 10.47
CA GLU A 213 -11.87 -16.89 10.96
C GLU A 213 -11.29 -16.01 12.08
N GLN A 214 -10.49 -16.57 12.99
CA GLN A 214 -9.85 -15.78 14.06
C GLN A 214 -8.85 -14.75 13.49
N ILE A 215 -8.14 -15.09 12.40
CA ILE A 215 -7.22 -14.17 11.71
C ILE A 215 -7.99 -12.98 11.13
N SER A 216 -9.11 -13.25 10.45
CA SER A 216 -10.01 -12.22 9.95
C SER A 216 -10.50 -11.33 11.11
N LYS A 217 -11.08 -11.96 12.14
CA LYS A 217 -11.81 -11.27 13.20
C LYS A 217 -10.94 -10.38 14.09
N HIS A 218 -9.78 -10.88 14.51
CA HIS A 218 -8.87 -10.13 15.41
C HIS A 218 -7.84 -9.30 14.65
N GLY A 219 -7.69 -9.53 13.35
CA GLY A 219 -6.86 -8.72 12.46
C GLY A 219 -7.58 -7.50 11.85
N ASN A 220 -8.91 -7.44 11.94
CA ASN A 220 -9.77 -6.56 11.12
C ASN A 220 -9.45 -6.70 9.61
N LEU A 221 -9.30 -7.94 9.17
CA LEU A 221 -9.05 -8.28 7.77
C LEU A 221 -10.29 -8.96 7.21
N ASP A 222 -10.77 -8.58 6.02
CA ASP A 222 -11.79 -9.40 5.36
C ASP A 222 -11.08 -10.53 4.59
N LEU A 223 -11.51 -11.78 4.78
CA LEU A 223 -10.89 -12.96 4.19
C LEU A 223 -11.92 -13.80 3.43
N LYS A 224 -11.67 -14.06 2.15
CA LYS A 224 -12.39 -15.07 1.38
C LYS A 224 -11.41 -16.15 0.93
N ILE A 225 -11.65 -17.40 1.31
CA ILE A 225 -10.74 -18.53 1.09
C ILE A 225 -11.54 -19.72 0.58
N ASN A 226 -11.23 -20.18 -0.63
CA ASN A 226 -11.84 -21.37 -1.24
C ASN A 226 -10.74 -22.35 -1.63
N VAL A 227 -10.85 -23.59 -1.17
CA VAL A 227 -9.88 -24.67 -1.47
C VAL A 227 -10.61 -25.91 -1.97
N LYS A 228 -10.00 -26.58 -2.95
CA LYS A 228 -10.22 -27.99 -3.24
C LYS A 228 -8.87 -28.67 -3.12
N GLY A 229 -8.67 -29.48 -2.09
CA GLY A 229 -7.47 -30.27 -1.91
C GLY A 229 -7.75 -31.77 -1.98
N ASP A 230 -6.69 -32.55 -1.99
CA ASP A 230 -6.66 -33.99 -2.11
C ASP A 230 -6.89 -34.72 -0.77
N LEU A 231 -7.90 -34.30 0.00
CA LEU A 231 -8.23 -34.80 1.35
C LEU A 231 -8.47 -36.33 1.46
N GLN A 232 -8.58 -37.04 0.34
CA GLN A 232 -8.56 -38.51 0.29
C GLN A 232 -7.16 -39.12 0.52
N VAL A 233 -6.09 -38.31 0.47
CA VAL A 233 -4.71 -38.67 0.80
C VAL A 233 -4.49 -38.35 2.27
N ASP A 234 -4.40 -37.07 2.62
CA ASP A 234 -4.48 -36.50 3.97
C ASP A 234 -4.77 -34.98 3.91
N GLU A 235 -4.72 -34.27 5.05
CA GLU A 235 -4.92 -32.82 5.13
C GLU A 235 -3.69 -31.97 4.74
N HIS A 236 -2.51 -32.57 4.50
CA HIS A 236 -1.23 -31.87 4.50
C HIS A 236 -1.14 -30.80 3.41
N HIS A 237 -1.29 -31.20 2.15
CA HIS A 237 -1.20 -30.29 1.00
C HIS A 237 -2.27 -29.19 1.06
N THR A 238 -3.47 -29.53 1.58
CA THR A 238 -4.58 -28.58 1.75
C THR A 238 -4.20 -27.45 2.71
N ILE A 239 -3.64 -27.77 3.88
CA ILE A 239 -3.25 -26.78 4.88
C ILE A 239 -2.03 -25.99 4.41
N GLU A 240 -1.00 -26.67 3.88
CA GLU A 240 0.24 -26.05 3.40
C GLU A 240 -0.04 -25.02 2.29
N ASP A 241 -0.69 -25.45 1.21
CA ASP A 241 -0.93 -24.59 0.05
C ASP A 241 -1.89 -23.43 0.39
N THR A 242 -2.84 -23.63 1.31
CA THR A 242 -3.70 -22.52 1.80
C THR A 242 -2.86 -21.46 2.51
N GLY A 243 -1.90 -21.88 3.33
CA GLY A 243 -0.95 -20.97 3.98
C GLY A 243 -0.09 -20.19 2.99
N ILE A 244 0.38 -20.85 1.92
CA ILE A 244 1.15 -20.22 0.83
C ILE A 244 0.31 -19.13 0.15
N VAL A 245 -0.89 -19.46 -0.33
CA VAL A 245 -1.73 -18.52 -1.11
C VAL A 245 -2.25 -17.37 -0.25
N LEU A 246 -2.58 -17.61 1.03
CA LEU A 246 -2.90 -16.55 1.98
C LEU A 246 -1.70 -15.61 2.23
N GLY A 247 -0.49 -16.17 2.36
CA GLY A 247 0.74 -15.40 2.47
C GLY A 247 1.02 -14.53 1.24
N GLU A 248 0.83 -15.09 0.04
CA GLU A 248 0.94 -14.36 -1.23
C GLU A 248 -0.11 -13.24 -1.35
N ALA A 249 -1.36 -13.49 -0.95
CA ALA A 249 -2.43 -12.49 -0.98
C ALA A 249 -2.16 -11.34 0.01
N VAL A 250 -1.74 -11.64 1.25
CA VAL A 250 -1.30 -10.62 2.23
C VAL A 250 -0.10 -9.83 1.70
N LEU A 251 0.89 -10.48 1.08
CA LEU A 251 2.06 -9.81 0.51
C LEU A 251 1.68 -8.87 -0.65
N LYS A 252 0.78 -9.32 -1.55
CA LYS A 252 0.27 -8.53 -2.68
C LYS A 252 -0.55 -7.33 -2.18
N ALA A 253 -1.42 -7.51 -1.19
CA ALA A 253 -2.20 -6.44 -0.58
C ALA A 253 -1.34 -5.42 0.18
N LEU A 254 -0.22 -5.84 0.79
CA LEU A 254 0.74 -4.94 1.44
C LEU A 254 1.50 -4.02 0.46
N GLY A 255 1.58 -4.39 -0.83
CA GLY A 255 2.30 -3.63 -1.86
C GLY A 255 3.74 -3.29 -1.46
N LYS A 256 4.17 -2.05 -1.73
CA LYS A 256 5.49 -1.54 -1.30
C LYS A 256 5.59 -1.16 0.19
N LYS A 257 4.59 -1.50 1.02
CA LYS A 257 4.67 -1.36 2.50
C LYS A 257 4.98 0.07 2.99
N LYS A 258 4.64 1.10 2.19
CA LYS A 258 4.72 2.51 2.59
C LYS A 258 3.73 2.80 3.73
N GLY A 259 4.08 3.72 4.63
CA GLY A 259 3.18 4.27 5.66
C GLY A 259 2.68 3.31 6.75
N ILE A 260 2.87 1.99 6.62
CA ILE A 260 2.36 1.02 7.59
C ILE A 260 3.00 1.23 8.96
N GLU A 261 2.23 0.94 10.00
CA GLU A 261 2.77 1.02 11.35
C GLU A 261 3.99 0.13 11.54
N ARG A 262 4.12 -0.99 10.81
CA ARG A 262 5.15 -2.06 10.88
C ARG A 262 5.40 -2.61 12.32
N TYR A 263 4.65 -2.15 13.34
CA TYR A 263 4.98 -2.13 14.78
C TYR A 263 3.74 -2.36 15.77
N GLY A 264 3.83 -2.76 17.08
CA GLY A 264 2.69 -2.88 18.10
C GLY A 264 3.00 -3.49 19.53
N PHE A 265 2.19 -3.44 20.62
CA PHE A 265 2.65 -3.91 21.97
C PHE A 265 1.57 -4.11 23.07
N LEU A 266 1.92 -4.88 24.12
CA LEU A 266 1.11 -5.34 25.27
C LEU A 266 -0.16 -6.14 24.89
N LEU A 267 -0.44 -7.24 25.57
CA LEU A 267 -1.58 -8.09 25.20
C LEU A 267 -2.30 -8.72 26.40
N PRO A 268 -3.55 -8.31 26.70
CA PRO A 268 -4.45 -9.10 27.51
C PRO A 268 -5.00 -10.27 26.69
N MET A 269 -5.20 -11.42 27.34
CA MET A 269 -5.94 -12.54 26.77
C MET A 269 -6.62 -13.31 27.89
N ASP A 270 -7.95 -13.33 27.89
CA ASP A 270 -8.80 -13.90 28.93
C ASP A 270 -8.39 -13.43 30.34
N ASP A 271 -8.03 -14.36 31.23
CA ASP A 271 -7.57 -14.11 32.60
C ASP A 271 -6.12 -13.61 32.69
N CYS A 272 -5.41 -13.52 31.55
CA CYS A 272 -3.99 -13.25 31.49
C CYS A 272 -3.65 -11.85 30.97
N LEU A 273 -2.58 -11.26 31.52
CA LEU A 273 -2.00 -10.01 31.04
C LEU A 273 -0.52 -10.19 30.76
N ALA A 274 -0.15 -10.24 29.48
CA ALA A 274 1.24 -10.33 29.07
C ALA A 274 1.83 -8.96 28.71
N GLN A 275 2.96 -8.67 29.33
CA GLN A 275 3.76 -7.48 29.11
C GLN A 275 5.11 -7.90 28.54
N VAL A 276 5.47 -7.36 27.38
CA VAL A 276 6.75 -7.63 26.75
C VAL A 276 7.36 -6.34 26.26
N ALA A 277 8.59 -6.06 26.70
CA ALA A 277 9.38 -4.90 26.32
C ALA A 277 10.75 -5.37 25.84
N ILE A 278 11.22 -4.84 24.71
CA ILE A 278 12.48 -5.26 24.08
C ILE A 278 13.29 -4.06 23.60
N ASP A 279 14.59 -4.11 23.84
CA ASP A 279 15.61 -3.14 23.40
C ASP A 279 16.74 -3.91 22.68
N PHE A 280 16.97 -3.57 21.40
CA PHE A 280 18.08 -4.11 20.60
C PHE A 280 19.38 -3.32 20.83
N GLY A 281 19.68 -3.02 22.10
CA GLY A 281 20.79 -2.17 22.52
C GLY A 281 22.16 -2.85 22.58
N GLY A 282 22.36 -3.98 21.88
CA GLY A 282 23.64 -4.68 21.74
C GLY A 282 24.11 -5.51 22.94
N ARG A 283 23.32 -5.61 24.02
CA ARG A 283 23.63 -6.37 25.24
C ARG A 283 22.58 -7.47 25.47
N PRO A 284 22.99 -8.75 25.63
CA PRO A 284 22.05 -9.83 25.93
C PRO A 284 21.59 -9.76 27.38
N TRP A 285 20.27 -9.72 27.61
CA TRP A 285 19.68 -9.87 28.94
C TRP A 285 18.21 -10.28 28.86
N LEU A 286 17.81 -11.28 29.66
CA LEU A 286 16.40 -11.62 29.87
C LEU A 286 16.01 -11.33 31.33
N MET A 287 14.95 -10.55 31.51
CA MET A 287 14.11 -10.58 32.69
C MET A 287 12.85 -11.40 32.38
N TRP A 288 12.55 -12.36 33.25
CA TRP A 288 11.43 -13.29 33.08
C TRP A 288 10.63 -13.39 34.38
N GLU A 289 9.41 -12.86 34.34
CA GLU A 289 8.42 -12.89 35.41
C GLU A 289 7.17 -13.63 34.88
N ALA A 290 7.35 -14.90 34.56
CA ALA A 290 6.32 -15.76 33.97
C ALA A 290 6.39 -17.17 34.58
N ASP A 291 5.69 -17.33 35.70
CA ASP A 291 5.59 -18.60 36.44
C ASP A 291 4.47 -19.47 35.88
N PHE A 292 4.74 -20.76 35.70
CA PHE A 292 3.78 -21.75 35.20
C PHE A 292 3.57 -22.88 36.22
N LYS A 293 2.32 -23.17 36.60
CA LYS A 293 1.97 -24.22 37.58
C LYS A 293 1.88 -25.61 36.94
N ARG A 294 1.61 -25.69 35.63
CA ARG A 294 1.60 -26.96 34.87
C ARG A 294 3.02 -27.33 34.46
N GLU A 295 3.35 -28.61 34.58
CA GLU A 295 4.59 -29.18 34.01
C GLU A 295 4.63 -28.97 32.48
N LYS A 296 3.49 -29.17 31.79
CA LYS A 296 3.35 -29.00 30.33
C LYS A 296 2.07 -28.31 29.92
N ILE A 297 2.14 -27.49 28.87
CA ILE A 297 0.97 -26.95 28.14
C ILE A 297 0.90 -27.70 26.81
N GLY A 298 -0.16 -28.48 26.61
CA GLY A 298 -0.14 -29.52 25.58
C GLY A 298 1.00 -30.50 25.85
N ASP A 299 1.89 -30.63 24.87
CA ASP A 299 3.11 -31.44 24.88
C ASP A 299 4.38 -30.66 25.29
N VAL A 300 4.35 -29.32 25.32
CA VAL A 300 5.52 -28.47 25.60
C VAL A 300 5.75 -28.32 27.12
N PRO A 301 6.92 -28.71 27.67
CA PRO A 301 7.29 -28.43 29.05
C PRO A 301 7.43 -26.93 29.30
N THR A 302 6.82 -26.43 30.37
CA THR A 302 6.68 -24.98 30.59
C THR A 302 8.00 -24.27 30.90
N GLU A 303 8.98 -24.98 31.46
CA GLU A 303 10.36 -24.51 31.61
C GLU A 303 11.02 -24.11 30.28
N MET A 304 10.63 -24.76 29.18
CA MET A 304 11.23 -24.50 27.86
C MET A 304 10.88 -23.11 27.30
N PHE A 305 9.82 -22.47 27.80
CA PHE A 305 9.49 -21.11 27.40
C PHE A 305 10.55 -20.10 27.91
N TYR A 306 11.03 -20.25 29.16
CA TYR A 306 12.16 -19.46 29.64
C TYR A 306 13.40 -19.70 28.77
N HIS A 307 13.73 -20.96 28.52
CA HIS A 307 14.93 -21.31 27.74
C HIS A 307 14.87 -20.80 26.30
N PHE A 308 13.70 -20.79 25.67
CA PHE A 308 13.48 -20.20 24.35
C PHE A 308 13.81 -18.70 24.35
N PHE A 309 13.17 -17.92 25.23
CA PHE A 309 13.40 -16.47 25.27
C PHE A 309 14.81 -16.10 25.75
N LYS A 310 15.44 -16.91 26.62
CA LYS A 310 16.83 -16.69 27.05
C LYS A 310 17.82 -16.91 25.91
N SER A 311 17.63 -17.98 25.15
CA SER A 311 18.45 -18.29 23.97
C SER A 311 18.29 -17.22 22.88
N PHE A 312 17.06 -16.68 22.73
CA PHE A 312 16.78 -15.55 21.86
C PHE A 312 17.52 -14.28 22.30
N THR A 313 17.47 -13.88 23.58
CA THR A 313 18.17 -12.68 24.07
C THR A 313 19.68 -12.78 23.92
N ASP A 314 20.24 -13.96 24.20
CA ASP A 314 21.68 -14.18 24.16
C ASP A 314 22.24 -14.09 22.73
N SER A 315 21.51 -14.69 21.79
CA SER A 315 21.90 -14.73 20.37
C SER A 315 21.65 -13.39 19.65
N SER A 316 20.52 -12.73 19.94
CA SER A 316 20.16 -11.45 19.33
C SER A 316 20.80 -10.23 20.01
N LYS A 317 21.48 -10.44 21.15
CA LYS A 317 22.09 -9.40 21.99
C LYS A 317 21.10 -8.27 22.35
N CYS A 318 19.87 -8.66 22.70
CA CYS A 318 18.84 -7.74 23.12
C CYS A 318 18.57 -7.83 24.63
N ASN A 319 18.14 -6.71 25.20
CA ASN A 319 17.49 -6.64 26.49
C ASN A 319 16.00 -6.97 26.28
N LEU A 320 15.48 -8.01 26.93
CA LEU A 320 14.07 -8.41 26.88
C LEU A 320 13.51 -8.51 28.30
N ASN A 321 12.37 -7.89 28.53
CA ASN A 321 11.55 -8.06 29.72
C ASN A 321 10.26 -8.74 29.31
N ILE A 322 9.96 -9.89 29.92
CA ILE A 322 8.68 -10.59 29.79
C ILE A 322 8.08 -10.76 31.18
N LYS A 323 6.84 -10.32 31.33
CA LYS A 323 6.02 -10.55 32.51
C LYS A 323 4.64 -11.07 32.09
N VAL A 324 4.10 -12.07 32.79
CA VAL A 324 2.70 -12.46 32.62
C VAL A 324 2.04 -12.87 33.93
N GLU A 325 0.90 -12.25 34.18
CA GLU A 325 -0.03 -12.60 35.26
C GLU A 325 -1.23 -13.35 34.67
N GLY A 326 -1.86 -14.22 35.45
CA GLY A 326 -2.97 -15.09 35.02
C GLY A 326 -2.95 -16.48 35.66
N ASP A 327 -4.03 -17.23 35.49
CA ASP A 327 -4.29 -18.54 36.10
C ASP A 327 -4.31 -19.70 35.09
N ASN A 328 -4.78 -19.49 33.86
CA ASN A 328 -4.75 -20.48 32.80
C ASN A 328 -3.41 -20.43 32.06
N GLU A 329 -2.57 -21.43 32.31
CA GLU A 329 -1.23 -21.53 31.76
C GLU A 329 -1.17 -21.42 30.21
N HIS A 330 -2.16 -21.96 29.48
CA HIS A 330 -2.22 -21.82 28.02
C HIS A 330 -2.40 -20.35 27.64
N HIS A 331 -3.30 -19.66 28.32
CA HIS A 331 -3.58 -18.25 28.06
C HIS A 331 -2.38 -17.36 28.43
N LYS A 332 -1.64 -17.71 29.49
CA LYS A 332 -0.41 -17.01 29.88
C LYS A 332 0.65 -17.07 28.79
N ILE A 333 0.96 -18.26 28.28
CA ILE A 333 2.03 -18.36 27.28
C ILE A 333 1.61 -17.81 25.92
N GLU A 334 0.38 -18.05 25.49
CA GLU A 334 -0.12 -17.52 24.21
C GLU A 334 -0.19 -15.99 24.24
N SER A 335 -0.61 -15.38 25.35
CA SER A 335 -0.57 -13.93 25.51
C SER A 335 0.86 -13.39 25.49
N VAL A 336 1.83 -14.05 26.13
CA VAL A 336 3.27 -13.70 26.04
C VAL A 336 3.77 -13.73 24.61
N PHE A 337 3.49 -14.78 23.84
CA PHE A 337 3.95 -14.86 22.46
C PHE A 337 3.31 -13.80 21.56
N LYS A 338 2.01 -13.53 21.69
CA LYS A 338 1.34 -12.46 20.94
C LYS A 338 1.86 -11.08 21.36
N ALA A 339 2.08 -10.83 22.65
CA ALA A 339 2.66 -9.59 23.18
C ALA A 339 4.12 -9.39 22.74
N PHE A 340 4.94 -10.44 22.73
CA PHE A 340 6.32 -10.43 22.24
C PHE A 340 6.37 -10.22 20.73
N ALA A 341 5.56 -10.96 19.97
CA ALA A 341 5.48 -10.82 18.52
C ALA A 341 5.13 -9.38 18.17
N LYS A 342 4.15 -8.78 18.88
CA LYS A 342 3.86 -7.35 18.81
C LYS A 342 5.10 -6.53 19.25
N ALA A 343 5.67 -6.69 20.45
CA ALA A 343 6.76 -5.84 20.96
C ALA A 343 8.04 -5.85 20.11
N VAL A 344 8.44 -7.00 19.56
CA VAL A 344 9.49 -7.12 18.52
C VAL A 344 9.02 -6.49 17.25
N LYS A 345 7.77 -6.78 16.84
CA LYS A 345 7.11 -6.02 15.77
C LYS A 345 7.30 -4.54 16.10
N MET A 346 7.33 -4.02 17.36
CA MET A 346 7.46 -2.61 17.81
C MET A 346 8.84 -1.94 18.06
N ALA A 347 9.88 -2.66 18.45
CA ALA A 347 11.16 -2.02 18.77
C ALA A 347 11.96 -1.60 17.52
N VAL A 348 11.90 -2.36 16.43
CA VAL A 348 12.70 -2.09 15.22
C VAL A 348 12.15 -0.96 14.30
N LYS A 349 11.29 -0.04 14.81
CA LYS A 349 10.61 0.98 13.98
C LYS A 349 11.55 2.06 13.55
N GLN A 350 11.79 2.12 12.25
CA GLN A 350 12.35 3.30 11.60
C GLN A 350 11.26 4.38 11.56
N THR A 351 11.23 5.23 12.59
CA THR A 351 10.30 6.36 12.75
C THR A 351 10.89 7.71 12.35
N ASP A 352 12.21 7.85 12.38
CA ASP A 352 12.89 9.15 12.23
C ASP A 352 13.42 9.34 10.80
N LYS A 353 13.16 10.51 10.20
CA LYS A 353 13.51 10.80 8.80
C LYS A 353 15.03 10.95 8.57
N ASN A 354 15.80 11.13 9.64
CA ASN A 354 17.22 11.46 9.59
C ASN A 354 18.15 10.26 9.87
N PHE A 355 17.62 9.04 10.08
CA PHE A 355 18.39 7.79 10.27
C PHE A 355 19.50 7.82 11.33
N ASN A 356 19.42 8.73 12.31
CA ASN A 356 20.41 8.84 13.37
C ASN A 356 20.52 7.53 14.16
N LEU A 357 21.74 7.16 14.55
CA LEU A 357 21.94 6.06 15.51
C LEU A 357 21.25 6.45 16.83
N PRO A 358 20.30 5.65 17.36
CA PRO A 358 19.55 5.99 18.57
C PRO A 358 20.37 5.67 19.84
N SER A 359 21.61 6.17 19.90
CA SER A 359 22.55 5.96 21.00
C SER A 359 23.38 7.21 21.25
N THR A 360 23.30 7.74 22.48
CA THR A 360 24.13 8.86 22.94
C THR A 360 25.62 8.52 23.04
N LYS A 361 25.99 7.23 22.94
CA LYS A 361 27.38 6.76 22.98
C LYS A 361 28.04 6.67 21.61
N GLY A 362 27.30 6.87 20.52
CA GLY A 362 27.83 6.75 19.15
C GLY A 362 28.03 5.31 18.65
N SER A 363 27.69 4.29 19.46
CA SER A 363 27.65 2.87 19.06
C SER A 363 26.51 2.14 19.77
N LEU A 364 26.14 0.96 19.26
CA LEU A 364 25.24 -0.02 19.88
C LEU A 364 25.92 -1.40 19.88
#